data_AF-A0A6A6RE97-F1
#
_entry.id   AF-A0A6A6RE97-F1
#
_cell.length_a   1.000
_cell.length_b   1.000
_cell.length_c   1.000
_cell.angle_alpha   90.00
_cell.angle_beta   90.00
_cell.angle_gamma   90.00
#
_symmetry.space_group_name_H-M   'P 1'
#
loop_
_entity.id
_entity.type
_entity.pdbx_description
1 polymer ?
#
loop_
_entity_poly.entity_id
_entity_poly.type
_entity_poly.pdbx_seq_one_letter_code
_entity_poly.pdbx_strand_id
1 'polypeptide(L)'
;MATTAATSLPTPSPLTKFFSSNPTSNPLQTLALQIQHNLTHQHAWTAIRLHTHSTITNTPLPRPLLSGLPPLRLYTHPDEQVQLLKEAEARRKAGRTKQAEKHTDAQEETDGAEPEGLDVQAEPEREWVLPTRLSERWSLKRLAEVFDAIELSPPPGAEHGADEEEGSKWRTTKRVVLATVDSDSTVVYYIVHDGVVKPRQN
;
A
#
# COMPACT_ATOMS: atom_id res chain seq x y z
N MET A 1 -35.90 12.55 48.82
CA MET A 1 -36.11 11.80 47.56
C MET A 1 -34.90 12.05 46.68
N ALA A 2 -34.08 11.03 46.41
CA ALA A 2 -32.93 11.13 45.52
C ALA A 2 -33.14 10.15 44.36
N THR A 3 -33.18 10.68 43.14
CA THR A 3 -33.43 9.95 41.90
C THR A 3 -32.12 9.32 41.43
N THR A 4 -32.02 7.99 41.42
CA THR A 4 -30.89 7.23 40.89
C THR A 4 -30.99 7.15 39.36
N ALA A 5 -30.08 7.81 38.65
CA ALA A 5 -29.92 7.65 37.21
C ALA A 5 -29.28 6.29 36.90
N ALA A 6 -29.93 5.49 36.05
CA ALA A 6 -29.41 4.21 35.57
C ALA A 6 -28.34 4.46 34.49
N THR A 7 -27.08 4.13 34.78
CA THR A 7 -25.97 4.24 33.83
C THR A 7 -26.03 3.08 32.83
N SER A 8 -26.47 3.35 31.60
CA SER A 8 -26.40 2.38 30.50
C SER A 8 -24.93 2.11 30.13
N LEU A 9 -24.59 0.85 29.81
CA LEU A 9 -23.24 0.47 29.41
C LEU A 9 -22.78 1.27 28.17
N PRO A 10 -21.51 1.71 28.12
CA PRO A 10 -20.99 2.45 26.98
C PRO A 10 -20.89 1.57 25.72
N THR A 11 -21.17 2.17 24.56
CA THR A 11 -21.06 1.50 23.26
C THR A 11 -19.61 1.05 23.01
N PRO A 12 -19.37 -0.20 22.59
CA PRO A 12 -18.01 -0.69 22.34
C PRO A 12 -17.38 -0.01 21.11
N SER A 13 -16.07 0.16 21.16
CA SER A 13 -15.29 0.76 20.06
C SER A 13 -15.36 -0.07 18.77
N PRO A 14 -15.15 0.54 17.58
CA PRO A 14 -15.10 -0.19 16.31
C PRO A 14 -14.09 -1.34 16.29
N LEU A 15 -12.89 -1.15 16.86
CA LEU A 15 -11.88 -2.20 16.99
C LEU A 15 -12.36 -3.34 17.89
N THR A 16 -13.01 -3.04 19.02
CA THR A 16 -13.58 -4.07 19.90
C THR A 16 -14.63 -4.91 19.17
N LYS A 17 -15.50 -4.26 18.38
CA LYS A 17 -16.49 -4.96 17.54
C LYS A 17 -15.80 -5.84 16.48
N PHE A 18 -14.76 -5.33 15.84
CA PHE A 18 -13.98 -6.06 14.82
C PHE A 18 -13.25 -7.29 15.38
N PHE A 19 -12.66 -7.19 16.57
CA PHE A 19 -12.07 -8.35 17.24
C PHE A 19 -13.13 -9.34 17.75
N SER A 20 -14.30 -8.86 18.15
CA SER A 20 -15.41 -9.74 18.55
C SER A 20 -15.94 -10.57 17.38
N SER A 21 -15.96 -10.00 16.16
CA SER A 21 -16.34 -10.74 14.95
C SER A 21 -15.23 -11.66 14.42
N ASN A 22 -13.97 -11.42 14.81
CA ASN A 22 -12.80 -12.20 14.38
C ASN A 22 -12.00 -12.69 15.60
N PRO A 23 -12.55 -13.63 16.39
CA PRO A 23 -11.88 -14.11 17.59
C PRO A 23 -10.59 -14.88 17.21
N THR A 24 -9.44 -14.39 17.68
CA THR A 24 -8.14 -15.06 17.51
C THR A 24 -7.44 -15.17 18.86
N SER A 25 -6.93 -16.35 19.22
CA SER A 25 -6.11 -16.53 20.44
C SER A 25 -4.62 -16.18 20.22
N ASN A 26 -4.20 -16.01 18.97
CA ASN A 26 -2.81 -15.71 18.62
C ASN A 26 -2.55 -14.18 18.60
N PRO A 27 -1.66 -13.64 19.45
CA PRO A 27 -1.42 -12.21 19.54
C PRO A 27 -0.86 -11.59 18.25
N LEU A 28 -0.17 -12.38 17.42
CA LEU A 28 0.33 -11.92 16.11
C LEU A 28 -0.80 -11.81 15.08
N GLN A 29 -1.80 -12.68 15.15
CA GLN A 29 -3.01 -12.55 14.32
C GLN A 29 -3.84 -11.35 14.76
N THR A 30 -3.97 -11.11 16.06
CA THR A 30 -4.63 -9.90 16.59
C THR A 30 -3.93 -8.62 16.11
N LEU A 31 -2.59 -8.61 16.09
CA LEU A 31 -1.81 -7.51 15.53
C LEU A 31 -2.08 -7.33 14.02
N ALA A 32 -2.11 -8.42 13.25
CA ALA A 32 -2.43 -8.35 11.83
C ALA A 32 -3.84 -7.80 11.58
N LEU A 33 -4.83 -8.23 12.37
CA LEU A 33 -6.20 -7.72 12.34
C LEU A 33 -6.27 -6.22 12.70
N GLN A 34 -5.49 -5.76 13.69
CA GLN A 34 -5.40 -4.35 14.03
C GLN A 34 -4.91 -3.51 12.84
N ILE A 35 -3.85 -3.98 12.16
CA ILE A 35 -3.30 -3.29 11.00
C ILE A 35 -4.24 -3.36 9.80
N GLN A 36 -4.89 -4.50 9.57
CA GLN A 36 -5.92 -4.62 8.54
C GLN A 36 -7.04 -3.59 8.72
N HIS A 37 -7.52 -3.41 9.96
CA HIS A 37 -8.52 -2.38 10.26
C HIS A 37 -7.97 -0.98 9.96
N ASN A 38 -6.73 -0.68 10.34
CA ASN A 38 -6.09 0.62 10.06
C ASN A 38 -5.97 0.87 8.54
N LEU A 39 -5.45 -0.09 7.79
CA LEU A 39 -5.31 -0.02 6.34
C LEU A 39 -6.65 0.21 5.64
N THR A 40 -7.70 -0.50 6.06
CA THR A 40 -9.04 -0.39 5.46
C THR A 40 -9.67 0.98 5.74
N HIS A 41 -9.67 1.42 7.00
CA HIS A 41 -10.48 2.55 7.42
C HIS A 41 -9.73 3.89 7.44
N GLN A 42 -8.40 3.89 7.56
CA GLN A 42 -7.60 5.12 7.58
C GLN A 42 -6.83 5.33 6.28
N HIS A 43 -6.46 4.26 5.57
CA HIS A 43 -5.70 4.35 4.32
C HIS A 43 -6.48 3.88 3.09
N ALA A 44 -7.76 3.52 3.23
CA ALA A 44 -8.64 3.10 2.13
C ALA A 44 -8.08 1.96 1.27
N TRP A 45 -7.30 1.05 1.87
CA TRP A 45 -6.82 -0.13 1.16
C TRP A 45 -7.98 -1.08 0.87
N THR A 46 -7.93 -1.73 -0.28
CA THR A 46 -8.93 -2.67 -0.75
C THR A 46 -8.33 -4.07 -0.94
N ALA A 47 -9.20 -5.06 -1.11
CA ALA A 47 -8.83 -6.46 -1.33
C ALA A 47 -7.79 -7.00 -0.31
N ILE A 48 -7.92 -6.58 0.97
CA ILE A 48 -7.00 -6.97 2.02
C ILE A 48 -7.26 -8.43 2.43
N ARG A 49 -6.19 -9.23 2.51
CA ARG A 49 -6.25 -10.65 2.89
C ARG A 49 -5.19 -10.97 3.92
N LEU A 50 -5.57 -11.81 4.89
CA LEU A 50 -4.67 -12.35 5.91
C LEU A 50 -4.07 -13.67 5.43
N HIS A 51 -2.75 -13.74 5.43
CA HIS A 51 -1.97 -14.92 5.05
C HIS A 51 -1.33 -15.52 6.30
N THR A 52 -1.55 -16.82 6.49
CA THR A 52 -0.94 -17.61 7.56
C THR A 52 -0.02 -18.71 7.04
N HIS A 53 -0.06 -18.96 5.73
CA HIS A 53 0.72 -19.95 5.01
C HIS A 53 1.43 -19.28 3.82
N SER A 54 2.61 -19.76 3.47
CA SER A 54 3.37 -19.29 2.31
C SER A 54 2.60 -19.58 1.04
N THR A 55 2.58 -18.63 0.10
CA THR A 55 1.94 -18.83 -1.20
C THR A 55 2.77 -19.76 -2.11
N ILE A 56 4.07 -19.88 -1.85
CA ILE A 56 5.01 -20.71 -2.62
C ILE A 56 4.93 -22.17 -2.16
N THR A 57 5.18 -22.40 -0.87
CA THR A 57 5.39 -23.75 -0.32
C THR A 57 4.17 -24.26 0.44
N ASN A 58 3.17 -23.42 0.67
CA ASN A 58 2.02 -23.69 1.54
C ASN A 58 2.40 -24.11 2.98
N THR A 59 3.64 -23.83 3.40
CA THR A 59 4.08 -24.07 4.78
C THR A 59 3.61 -22.92 5.68
N PRO A 60 3.35 -23.15 6.98
CA PRO A 60 3.00 -22.08 7.91
C PRO A 60 4.04 -20.95 7.87
N LEU A 61 3.57 -19.71 7.77
CA LEU A 61 4.45 -18.54 7.80
C LEU A 61 5.05 -18.37 9.21
N PRO A 62 6.29 -17.86 9.32
CA PRO A 62 6.89 -17.54 10.61
C PRO A 62 6.04 -16.52 11.40
N ARG A 63 5.28 -15.69 10.69
CA ARG A 63 4.26 -14.80 11.26
C ARG A 63 3.19 -14.46 10.20
N PRO A 64 1.98 -14.10 10.64
CA PRO A 64 0.93 -13.70 9.71
C PRO A 64 1.33 -12.46 8.90
N LEU A 65 1.00 -12.47 7.61
CA LEU A 65 1.18 -11.34 6.69
C LEU A 65 -0.17 -10.85 6.20
N LEU A 66 -0.25 -9.61 5.74
CA LEU A 66 -1.38 -9.14 4.97
C LEU A 66 -0.96 -8.92 3.52
N SER A 67 -1.89 -9.01 2.60
CA SER A 67 -1.75 -8.46 1.25
C SER A 67 -2.91 -7.53 0.97
N GLY A 68 -2.75 -6.49 0.16
CA GLY A 68 -3.87 -5.65 -0.26
C GLY A 68 -3.48 -4.67 -1.35
N LEU A 69 -4.46 -3.93 -1.86
CA LEU A 69 -4.29 -2.91 -2.89
C LEU A 69 -4.41 -1.52 -2.24
N PRO A 70 -3.34 -0.71 -2.20
CA PRO A 70 -3.41 0.67 -1.75
C PRO A 70 -4.19 1.53 -2.77
N PRO A 71 -4.82 2.64 -2.35
CA PRO A 71 -5.50 3.55 -3.28
C PRO A 71 -4.53 4.30 -4.20
N LEU A 72 -3.28 4.48 -3.76
CA LEU A 72 -2.21 5.13 -4.49
C LEU A 72 -0.98 4.25 -4.51
N ARG A 73 -0.20 4.35 -5.58
CA ARG A 73 1.11 3.70 -5.70
C ARG A 73 2.03 4.10 -4.53
N LEU A 74 2.49 3.12 -3.73
CA LEU A 74 3.36 3.40 -2.59
C LEU A 74 4.85 3.53 -2.97
N TYR A 75 5.28 2.81 -3.99
CA TYR A 75 6.65 2.84 -4.47
C TYR A 75 6.71 2.83 -5.99
N THR A 76 7.38 3.82 -6.55
CA THR A 76 7.71 3.91 -7.98
C THR A 76 9.21 3.72 -8.11
N HIS A 77 9.63 2.82 -9.00
CA HIS A 77 11.06 2.62 -9.24
C HIS A 77 11.69 3.89 -9.85
N PRO A 78 12.96 4.24 -9.59
CA PRO A 78 13.56 5.44 -10.17
C PRO A 78 13.51 5.47 -11.70
N ASP A 79 13.85 4.35 -12.35
CA ASP A 79 13.84 4.24 -13.81
C ASP A 79 12.38 4.32 -14.38
N GLU A 80 11.39 3.83 -13.62
CA GLU A 80 9.97 3.97 -13.95
C GLU A 80 9.56 5.43 -13.94
N GLN A 81 9.94 6.15 -12.90
CA GLN A 81 9.60 7.56 -12.72
C GLN A 81 10.16 8.41 -13.87
N VAL A 82 11.38 8.11 -14.34
CA VAL A 82 11.97 8.78 -15.51
C VAL A 82 11.17 8.49 -16.77
N GLN A 83 10.73 7.25 -16.98
CA GLN A 83 9.91 6.88 -18.14
C GLN A 83 8.55 7.59 -18.11
N LEU A 84 7.88 7.52 -16.96
CA LEU A 84 6.60 8.18 -16.70
C LEU A 84 6.69 9.69 -16.96
N LEU A 85 7.76 10.34 -16.51
CA LEU A 85 8.00 11.77 -16.76
C LEU A 85 8.20 12.06 -18.26
N LYS A 86 8.99 11.25 -18.97
CA LYS A 86 9.21 11.38 -20.42
C LYS A 86 7.92 11.23 -21.22
N GLU A 87 7.09 10.26 -20.87
CA GLU A 87 5.80 10.02 -21.52
C GLU A 87 4.84 11.20 -21.32
N ALA A 88 4.80 11.73 -20.10
CA ALA A 88 3.98 12.88 -19.77
C ALA A 88 4.44 14.16 -20.52
N GLU A 89 5.74 14.41 -20.63
CA GLU A 89 6.29 15.50 -21.43
C GLU A 89 5.97 15.35 -22.92
N ALA A 90 6.11 14.14 -23.48
CA ALA A 90 5.77 13.86 -24.87
C ALA A 90 4.28 14.14 -25.15
N ARG A 91 3.40 13.73 -24.22
CA ARG A 91 1.96 13.99 -24.30
C ARG A 91 1.65 15.49 -24.25
N ARG A 92 2.35 16.25 -23.39
CA ARG A 92 2.22 17.72 -23.32
C ARG A 92 2.68 18.40 -24.61
N LYS A 93 3.84 18.01 -25.16
CA LYS A 93 4.36 18.54 -26.44
C LYS A 93 3.38 18.28 -27.58
N ALA A 94 2.86 17.06 -27.68
CA ALA A 94 1.85 16.71 -28.69
C ALA A 94 0.55 17.52 -28.54
N GLY A 95 0.10 17.79 -27.31
CA GLY A 95 -1.06 18.65 -27.05
C GLY A 95 -0.86 20.10 -27.49
N ARG A 96 0.34 20.66 -27.25
CA ARG A 96 0.70 22.03 -27.62
C ARG A 96 0.82 22.21 -29.14
N THR A 97 1.35 21.23 -29.87
CA THR A 97 1.37 21.25 -31.35
C THR A 97 -0.06 21.23 -31.91
N LYS A 98 -0.94 20.39 -31.37
CA LYS A 98 -2.35 20.32 -31.78
C LYS A 98 -3.15 21.60 -31.46
N GLN A 99 -2.80 22.32 -30.40
CA GLN A 99 -3.41 23.62 -30.08
C GLN A 99 -2.88 24.74 -31.00
N ALA A 100 -1.59 24.74 -31.32
CA ALA A 100 -0.99 25.72 -32.23
C ALA A 100 -1.52 25.59 -33.68
N GLU A 101 -1.77 24.37 -34.17
CA GLU A 101 -2.39 24.13 -35.48
C GLU A 101 -3.87 24.55 -35.55
N LYS A 102 -4.54 24.70 -34.40
CA LYS A 102 -5.96 25.07 -34.32
C LYS A 102 -6.21 26.57 -34.16
N HIS A 103 -5.15 27.35 -33.89
CA HIS A 103 -5.22 28.78 -33.53
C HIS A 103 -4.71 29.74 -34.62
N THR A 104 -4.56 29.29 -35.87
CA THR A 104 -4.02 30.13 -36.96
C THR A 104 -4.92 31.30 -37.42
N ASP A 105 -6.12 31.51 -36.85
CA ASP A 105 -7.06 32.56 -37.30
C ASP A 105 -7.57 33.52 -36.20
N ALA A 106 -6.96 33.60 -35.00
CA ALA A 106 -7.36 34.62 -34.02
C ALA A 106 -6.19 35.16 -33.20
N GLN A 107 -6.11 36.49 -33.16
CA GLN A 107 -5.06 37.32 -32.59
C GLN A 107 -4.81 37.05 -31.10
N GLU A 108 -3.51 37.05 -30.75
CA GLU A 108 -2.94 36.75 -29.44
C GLU A 108 -3.40 37.73 -28.36
N GLU A 109 -4.04 37.21 -27.33
CA GLU A 109 -3.83 37.61 -25.93
C GLU A 109 -4.11 36.37 -25.08
N THR A 110 -3.16 35.91 -24.28
CA THR A 110 -3.49 35.27 -23.00
C THR A 110 -2.26 35.14 -22.11
N ASP A 111 -2.44 35.67 -20.91
CA ASP A 111 -1.56 35.68 -19.75
C ASP A 111 -1.07 34.27 -19.34
N GLY A 112 0.21 34.21 -18.99
CA GLY A 112 0.68 33.77 -17.67
C GLY A 112 0.08 32.52 -17.02
N ALA A 113 -0.26 31.47 -17.76
CA ALA A 113 -0.61 30.18 -17.17
C ALA A 113 0.67 29.48 -16.67
N GLU A 114 0.96 29.61 -15.38
CA GLU A 114 1.95 28.79 -14.67
C GLU A 114 1.78 27.31 -15.03
N PRO A 115 2.86 26.55 -15.29
CA PRO A 115 2.75 25.16 -15.66
C PRO A 115 2.21 24.37 -14.46
N GLU A 116 0.92 24.03 -14.50
CA GLU A 116 0.38 22.95 -13.65
C GLU A 116 1.30 21.74 -13.80
N GLY A 117 1.75 21.21 -12.66
CA GLY A 117 2.71 20.12 -12.59
C GLY A 117 2.25 18.93 -13.42
N LEU A 118 3.19 18.20 -14.05
CA LEU A 118 2.85 16.95 -14.72
C LEU A 118 2.46 15.91 -13.66
N ASP A 119 1.17 15.74 -13.41
CA ASP A 119 0.65 14.66 -12.59
C ASP A 119 0.82 13.34 -13.34
N VAL A 120 1.82 12.57 -12.94
CA VAL A 120 2.02 11.22 -13.45
C VAL A 120 1.58 10.22 -12.40
N GLN A 121 0.36 9.71 -12.52
CA GLN A 121 -0.17 8.70 -11.62
C GLN A 121 0.18 7.31 -12.14
N ALA A 122 1.03 6.60 -11.40
CA ALA A 122 1.31 5.18 -11.63
C ALA A 122 0.13 4.32 -11.13
N GLU A 123 -0.12 3.21 -11.79
CA GLU A 123 -1.19 2.29 -11.41
C GLU A 123 -0.92 1.67 -10.03
N PRO A 124 -1.95 1.54 -9.15
CA PRO A 124 -1.78 0.85 -7.88
C PRO A 124 -1.32 -0.60 -8.06
N GLU A 125 -0.43 -1.08 -7.19
CA GLU A 125 -0.04 -2.50 -7.16
C GLU A 125 -0.30 -3.10 -5.80
N ARG A 126 -0.57 -4.41 -5.78
CA ARG A 126 -0.70 -5.16 -4.54
C ARG A 126 0.60 -5.19 -3.76
N GLU A 127 0.49 -4.97 -2.46
CA GLU A 127 1.63 -4.97 -1.55
C GLU A 127 1.47 -6.00 -0.45
N TRP A 128 2.58 -6.64 -0.12
CA TRP A 128 2.73 -7.42 1.10
C TRP A 128 2.89 -6.46 2.27
N VAL A 129 2.16 -6.67 3.36
CA VAL A 129 2.28 -5.90 4.59
C VAL A 129 2.72 -6.83 5.71
N LEU A 130 3.78 -6.43 6.41
CA LEU A 130 4.38 -7.13 7.53
C LEU A 130 3.98 -6.45 8.84
N PRO A 131 3.04 -7.02 9.64
CA PRO A 131 2.55 -6.36 10.85
C PRO A 131 3.53 -6.48 12.01
N THR A 132 4.03 -5.41 12.62
CA THR A 132 5.03 -5.47 13.70
C THR A 132 4.64 -4.59 14.89
N ARG A 133 5.28 -4.80 16.03
CA ARG A 133 5.19 -3.90 17.18
C ARG A 133 6.50 -3.15 17.35
N LEU A 134 6.43 -1.90 17.78
CA LEU A 134 7.63 -1.10 18.04
C LEU A 134 8.52 -1.73 19.13
N SER A 135 7.92 -2.39 20.11
CA SER A 135 8.62 -3.10 21.18
C SER A 135 9.26 -4.43 20.75
N GLU A 136 9.02 -4.90 19.53
CA GLU A 136 9.53 -6.17 19.03
C GLU A 136 10.99 -6.06 18.59
N ARG A 137 11.81 -7.04 18.99
CA ARG A 137 13.20 -7.12 18.54
C ARG A 137 13.29 -7.87 17.21
N TRP A 138 13.70 -7.16 16.17
CA TRP A 138 13.95 -7.71 14.85
C TRP A 138 15.41 -8.12 14.66
N SER A 139 15.63 -9.31 14.10
CA SER A 139 16.92 -9.74 13.58
C SER A 139 16.85 -9.85 12.06
N LEU A 140 18.00 -9.70 11.40
CA LEU A 140 18.09 -9.87 9.95
C LEU A 140 17.63 -11.28 9.52
N LYS A 141 17.91 -12.30 10.32
CA LYS A 141 17.44 -13.67 10.06
C LYS A 141 15.91 -13.77 10.02
N ARG A 142 15.21 -13.17 11.00
CA ARG A 142 13.73 -13.18 11.02
C ARG A 142 13.13 -12.44 9.84
N LEU A 143 13.77 -11.35 9.41
CA LEU A 143 13.34 -10.61 8.24
C LEU A 143 13.58 -11.42 6.96
N ALA A 144 14.72 -12.10 6.83
CA ALA A 144 15.02 -12.98 5.71
C ALA A 144 14.01 -14.14 5.60
N GLU A 145 13.67 -14.78 6.72
CA GLU A 145 12.66 -15.86 6.76
C GLU A 145 11.28 -15.41 6.23
N VAL A 146 10.92 -14.12 6.40
CA VAL A 146 9.70 -13.55 5.82
C VAL A 146 9.83 -13.44 4.31
N PHE A 147 10.95 -12.91 3.81
CA PHE A 147 11.19 -12.78 2.37
C PHE A 147 11.28 -14.12 1.65
N ASP A 148 11.91 -15.12 2.27
CA ASP A 148 12.00 -16.48 1.76
C ASP A 148 10.60 -17.12 1.58
N ALA A 149 9.64 -16.75 2.43
CA ALA A 149 8.32 -17.34 2.47
C ALA A 149 7.27 -16.66 1.55
N ILE A 150 7.62 -15.58 0.85
CA ILE A 150 6.70 -14.83 -0.02
C ILE A 150 7.15 -14.79 -1.48
N GLU A 151 6.17 -14.64 -2.38
CA GLU A 151 6.40 -14.33 -3.79
C GLU A 151 6.80 -12.87 -4.01
N LEU A 152 7.26 -12.58 -5.22
CA LEU A 152 7.66 -11.24 -5.66
C LEU A 152 6.53 -10.22 -5.44
N SER A 153 5.32 -10.56 -5.90
CA SER A 153 4.06 -9.85 -5.65
C SER A 153 3.05 -10.77 -4.97
N PRO A 154 2.11 -10.23 -4.17
CA PRO A 154 1.03 -11.03 -3.63
C PRO A 154 0.14 -11.59 -4.76
N PRO A 155 -0.40 -12.81 -4.61
CA PRO A 155 -1.27 -13.38 -5.62
C PRO A 155 -2.54 -12.55 -5.78
N PRO A 156 -3.06 -12.40 -7.01
CA PRO A 156 -4.33 -11.75 -7.25
C PRO A 156 -5.43 -12.53 -6.52
N GLY A 157 -6.39 -11.79 -5.98
CA GLY A 157 -7.52 -12.44 -5.35
C GLY A 157 -8.35 -13.21 -6.38
N ALA A 158 -8.97 -14.32 -5.97
CA ALA A 158 -9.91 -15.13 -6.78
C ALA A 158 -11.11 -14.38 -7.39
N GLU A 159 -11.13 -13.05 -7.26
CA GLU A 159 -12.19 -12.10 -7.64
C GLU A 159 -11.79 -11.31 -8.89
N HIS A 160 -10.52 -11.40 -9.35
CA HIS A 160 -10.05 -10.80 -10.60
C HIS A 160 -9.71 -11.93 -11.57
N GLY A 161 -10.21 -11.84 -12.81
CA GLY A 161 -10.01 -12.84 -13.85
C GLY A 161 -8.53 -13.01 -14.20
N ALA A 162 -8.18 -14.18 -14.74
CA ALA A 162 -6.82 -14.63 -15.06
C ALA A 162 -6.08 -13.79 -16.14
N ASP A 163 -6.64 -12.65 -16.56
CA ASP A 163 -6.16 -11.84 -17.67
C ASP A 163 -5.37 -10.59 -17.22
N GLU A 164 -5.27 -10.32 -15.92
CA GLU A 164 -4.48 -9.20 -15.39
C GLU A 164 -3.34 -9.71 -14.48
N GLU A 165 -2.23 -8.98 -14.50
CA GLU A 165 -1.02 -9.14 -13.68
C GLU A 165 0.13 -9.96 -14.30
N GLU A 166 0.58 -9.54 -15.50
CA GLU A 166 2.03 -9.51 -15.72
C GLU A 166 2.59 -8.52 -14.69
N GLY A 167 3.10 -9.04 -13.56
CA GLY A 167 3.60 -8.22 -12.46
C GLY A 167 4.49 -7.10 -13.01
N SER A 168 4.35 -5.89 -12.47
CA SER A 168 5.02 -4.73 -13.06
C SER A 168 6.46 -5.03 -13.35
N LYS A 169 6.82 -4.86 -14.62
CA LYS A 169 8.15 -5.05 -15.18
C LYS A 169 9.24 -4.44 -14.29
N TRP A 170 8.92 -3.42 -13.49
CA TRP A 170 9.84 -2.69 -12.62
C TRP A 170 9.94 -3.20 -11.18
N ARG A 171 9.11 -4.17 -10.79
CA ARG A 171 9.22 -4.88 -9.51
C ARG A 171 10.21 -6.03 -9.66
N THR A 172 11.50 -5.73 -9.53
CA THR A 172 12.58 -6.70 -9.70
C THR A 172 12.98 -7.41 -8.40
N THR A 173 12.64 -6.84 -7.25
CA THR A 173 12.97 -7.38 -5.92
C THR A 173 11.73 -7.56 -5.06
N LYS A 174 11.78 -8.54 -4.14
CA LYS A 174 10.73 -8.70 -3.13
C LYS A 174 10.71 -7.47 -2.25
N ARG A 175 9.52 -7.01 -1.89
CA ARG A 175 9.34 -5.91 -0.95
C ARG A 175 8.13 -6.14 -0.07
N VAL A 176 8.20 -5.57 1.12
CA VAL A 176 7.11 -5.56 2.09
C VAL A 176 6.93 -4.14 2.63
N VAL A 177 5.69 -3.81 2.95
CA VAL A 177 5.34 -2.65 3.77
C VAL A 177 5.38 -3.09 5.23
N LEU A 178 6.43 -2.69 5.95
CA LEU A 178 6.56 -2.89 7.38
C LEU A 178 5.61 -1.94 8.12
N ALA A 179 4.49 -2.48 8.61
CA ALA A 179 3.50 -1.72 9.36
C ALA A 179 3.76 -1.91 10.87
N THR A 180 4.27 -0.89 11.54
CA THR A 180 4.70 -0.95 12.93
C THR A 180 3.71 -0.21 13.82
N VAL A 181 3.13 -0.91 14.80
CA VAL A 181 2.20 -0.35 15.78
C VAL A 181 2.94 0.00 17.07
N ASP A 182 2.72 1.20 17.58
CA ASP A 182 3.17 1.67 18.89
C ASP A 182 2.04 1.55 19.96
N SER A 183 2.41 1.70 21.22
CA SER A 183 1.56 1.63 22.42
C SER A 183 0.48 2.72 22.47
N ASP A 184 0.69 3.85 21.82
CA ASP A 184 -0.28 4.94 21.65
C ASP A 184 -1.26 4.68 20.48
N SER A 185 -1.18 3.51 19.84
CA SER A 185 -1.92 3.11 18.63
C SER A 185 -1.51 3.81 17.34
N THR A 186 -0.41 4.57 17.33
CA THR A 186 0.20 5.08 16.11
C THR A 186 0.68 3.92 15.25
N VAL A 187 0.42 3.98 13.94
CA VAL A 187 0.90 2.99 12.96
C VAL A 187 1.81 3.70 11.96
N VAL A 188 3.05 3.20 11.84
CA VAL A 188 4.04 3.73 10.89
C VAL A 188 4.30 2.69 9.80
N TYR A 189 4.35 3.13 8.55
CA TYR A 189 4.57 2.28 7.39
C TYR A 189 5.92 2.58 6.76
N TYR A 190 6.77 1.56 6.64
CA TYR A 190 8.05 1.64 5.91
C TYR A 190 8.06 0.65 4.76
N ILE A 191 8.67 1.02 3.63
CA ILE A 191 8.90 0.08 2.52
C ILE A 191 10.27 -0.55 2.70
N VAL A 192 10.32 -1.88 2.78
CA VAL A 192 11.53 -2.66 2.97
C VAL A 192 11.71 -3.57 1.76
N HIS A 193 12.89 -3.54 1.16
CA HIS A 193 13.24 -4.36 0.00
C HIS A 193 14.19 -5.49 0.41
N ASP A 194 14.08 -6.62 -0.27
CA ASP A 194 15.04 -7.70 -0.23
C ASP A 194 16.23 -7.36 -1.15
N GLY A 195 17.25 -6.72 -0.57
CA GLY A 195 18.47 -6.33 -1.27
C GLY A 195 18.59 -4.83 -1.58
N VAL A 196 19.55 -4.49 -2.44
CA VAL A 196 19.90 -3.11 -2.78
C VAL A 196 19.05 -2.61 -3.93
N VAL A 197 18.40 -1.47 -3.74
CA VAL A 197 17.68 -0.75 -4.80
C VAL A 197 18.55 0.40 -5.31
N LYS A 198 18.50 0.68 -6.63
CA LYS A 198 19.23 1.82 -7.20
C LYS A 198 18.85 3.11 -6.46
N PRO A 199 19.82 3.93 -6.03
CA PRO A 199 19.51 5.20 -5.39
C PRO A 199 18.77 6.11 -6.36
N ARG A 200 17.82 6.89 -5.84
CA ARG A 200 17.22 7.99 -6.59
C ARG A 200 18.33 9.00 -6.87
N GLN A 201 18.63 9.24 -8.15
CA GLN A 201 19.46 10.39 -8.53
C GLN A 201 18.59 11.64 -8.34
N ASN A 202 19.06 12.55 -7.48
CA ASN A 202 18.45 13.85 -7.28
C ASN A 202 18.84 14.81 -8.40
#